data_AF-A0A1M4Z009-F1
#
_entry.id   AF-A0A1M4Z009-F1
#
_cell.length_a   1.000
_cell.length_b   1.000
_cell.length_c   1.000
_cell.angle_alpha   90.00
_cell.angle_beta   90.00
_cell.angle_gamma   90.00
#
_symmetry.space_group_name_H-M   'P 1'
#
loop_
_entity.id
_entity.type
_entity.pdbx_description
1 polymer ?
#
loop_
_entity_poly.entity_id
_entity_poly.type
_entity_poly.pdbx_seq_one_letter_code
_entity_poly.pdbx_strand_id
1 'polypeptide(L)'
;MAQHNCTTKYRSFKHLNVYERGQIAALHKEGKSIRYIARQLGRTPSTIGREIKRGTVTQLKSDCSTYEAYFPEAGQAVYEKRRKIVVLNSNYPLRTSLDLRRKRCLRENHGLQTV
;
A
#
# COMPACT_ATOMS: atom_id res chain seq x y z
N MET A 1 -36.93 -22.53 1.54
CA MET A 1 -36.10 -22.09 2.67
C MET A 1 -34.65 -22.12 2.25
N ALA A 2 -34.03 -20.97 1.98
CA ALA A 2 -32.64 -20.90 1.51
C ALA A 2 -31.68 -21.01 2.70
N GLN A 3 -30.81 -22.03 2.69
CA GLN A 3 -29.76 -22.19 3.70
C GLN A 3 -28.53 -21.36 3.30
N HIS A 4 -28.18 -20.38 4.13
CA HIS A 4 -26.95 -19.60 3.98
C HIS A 4 -25.82 -20.27 4.76
N ASN A 5 -25.05 -21.11 4.06
CA ASN A 5 -23.84 -21.73 4.62
C ASN A 5 -22.64 -20.78 4.44
N CYS A 6 -22.40 -19.93 5.43
CA CYS A 6 -21.24 -19.03 5.47
C CYS A 6 -20.03 -19.77 6.07
N THR A 7 -19.24 -20.49 5.26
CA THR A 7 -18.09 -21.31 5.72
C THR A 7 -16.80 -20.51 5.98
N THR A 8 -16.86 -19.18 5.92
CA THR A 8 -15.68 -18.31 5.99
C THR A 8 -15.24 -18.16 7.44
N LYS A 9 -14.18 -18.90 7.86
CA LYS A 9 -13.55 -18.70 9.17
C LYS A 9 -13.09 -17.25 9.32
N TYR A 10 -13.30 -16.66 10.51
CA TYR A 10 -12.80 -15.33 10.86
C TYR A 10 -11.28 -15.27 10.68
N ARG A 11 -10.82 -14.47 9.71
CA ARG A 11 -9.39 -14.22 9.48
C ARG A 11 -9.03 -12.91 10.16
N SER A 12 -8.30 -12.99 11.27
CA SER A 12 -7.61 -11.81 11.81
C SER A 12 -6.60 -11.33 10.76
N PHE A 13 -6.84 -10.13 10.22
CA PHE A 13 -5.93 -9.50 9.27
C PHE A 13 -4.69 -9.01 10.03
N LYS A 14 -3.70 -9.89 10.18
CA LYS A 14 -2.42 -9.56 10.81
C LYS A 14 -1.40 -9.17 9.75
N HIS A 15 -0.90 -7.94 9.83
CA HIS A 15 0.17 -7.44 8.96
C HIS A 15 1.45 -8.26 9.13
N LEU A 16 2.31 -8.19 8.12
CA LEU A 16 3.68 -8.73 8.22
C LEU A 16 4.50 -7.82 9.13
N ASN A 17 5.11 -8.40 10.14
CA ASN A 17 6.06 -7.71 11.01
C ASN A 17 7.37 -7.43 10.26
N VAL A 18 8.16 -6.46 10.74
CA VAL A 18 9.48 -6.12 10.19
C VAL A 18 10.38 -7.36 10.17
N TYR A 19 10.35 -8.17 11.22
CA TYR A 19 11.11 -9.43 11.29
C TYR A 19 10.69 -10.45 10.22
N GLU A 20 9.37 -10.62 9.99
CA GLU A 20 8.86 -11.50 8.94
C GLU A 20 9.29 -11.01 7.55
N ARG A 21 9.30 -9.69 7.32
CA ARG A 21 9.80 -9.10 6.07
C ARG A 21 11.30 -9.33 5.86
N GLY A 22 12.10 -9.24 6.93
CA GLY A 22 13.53 -9.59 6.88
C GLY A 22 13.76 -11.05 6.50
N GLN A 23 12.98 -11.98 7.07
CA GLN A 23 13.04 -13.40 6.69
C GLN A 23 12.64 -13.62 5.23
N ILE A 24 11.59 -12.95 4.74
CA ILE A 24 11.21 -13.02 3.32
C ILE A 24 12.37 -12.56 2.44
N ALA A 25 13.04 -11.45 2.79
CA ALA A 25 14.16 -10.92 2.02
C ALA A 25 15.33 -11.91 1.95
N ALA A 26 15.71 -12.51 3.09
CA ALA A 26 16.78 -13.50 3.15
C ALA A 26 16.46 -14.73 2.29
N LEU A 27 15.27 -15.33 2.48
CA LEU A 27 14.87 -16.53 1.76
C LEU A 27 14.66 -16.27 0.26
N HIS A 28 14.18 -15.08 -0.11
CA HIS A 28 14.03 -14.69 -1.51
C HIS A 28 15.38 -14.49 -2.19
N LYS A 29 16.38 -13.94 -1.49
CA LYS A 29 17.76 -13.80 -1.99
C LYS A 29 18.43 -15.15 -2.22
N GLU A 30 18.08 -16.16 -1.40
CA GLU A 30 18.48 -17.56 -1.60
C GLU A 30 17.76 -18.26 -2.76
N GLY A 31 16.82 -17.59 -3.44
CA GLY A 31 16.07 -18.17 -4.57
C GLY A 31 14.97 -19.15 -4.16
N LYS A 32 14.56 -19.16 -2.89
CA LYS A 32 13.49 -20.05 -2.41
C LYS A 32 12.13 -19.65 -2.98
N SER A 33 11.30 -20.65 -3.28
CA SER A 33 9.95 -20.42 -3.81
C SER A 33 9.02 -19.73 -2.81
N ILE A 34 8.06 -18.96 -3.31
CA ILE A 34 7.05 -18.26 -2.50
C ILE A 34 6.28 -19.23 -1.58
N ARG A 35 5.95 -20.43 -2.08
CA ARG A 35 5.26 -21.46 -1.28
C ARG A 35 6.12 -21.98 -0.15
N TYR A 36 7.43 -22.11 -0.36
CA TYR A 36 8.36 -22.51 0.69
C TYR A 36 8.43 -21.45 1.79
N ILE A 37 8.60 -20.18 1.41
CA ILE A 37 8.65 -19.05 2.35
C ILE A 37 7.35 -18.95 3.16
N ALA A 38 6.20 -19.14 2.50
CA ALA A 38 4.89 -19.14 3.13
C ALA A 38 4.74 -20.23 4.19
N ARG A 39 5.24 -21.45 3.92
CA ARG A 39 5.24 -22.57 4.88
C ARG A 39 6.11 -22.26 6.09
N GLN A 40 7.30 -21.68 5.90
CA GLN A 40 8.21 -21.33 6.99
C GLN A 40 7.60 -20.28 7.93
N LEU A 41 6.93 -19.27 7.37
CA LEU A 41 6.32 -18.18 8.14
C LEU A 41 4.90 -18.48 8.65
N GLY A 42 4.32 -19.62 8.28
CA GLY A 42 2.91 -19.91 8.57
C GLY A 42 1.92 -18.93 7.93
N ARG A 43 2.31 -18.29 6.81
CA ARG A 43 1.49 -17.30 6.09
C ARG A 43 0.93 -17.89 4.80
N THR A 44 -0.07 -17.24 4.23
CA THR A 44 -0.58 -17.66 2.92
C THR A 44 0.41 -17.26 1.81
N PRO A 45 0.60 -18.08 0.77
CA PRO A 45 1.48 -17.75 -0.35
C PRO A 45 1.06 -16.47 -1.08
N SER A 46 -0.25 -16.17 -1.09
CA SER A 46 -0.80 -14.93 -1.62
C SER A 46 -0.34 -13.69 -0.85
N THR A 47 -0.14 -13.80 0.47
CA THR A 47 0.37 -12.70 1.28
C THR A 47 1.84 -12.42 0.95
N ILE A 48 2.66 -13.47 0.87
CA ILE A 48 4.07 -13.36 0.51
C ILE A 48 4.25 -12.81 -0.91
N GLY A 49 3.48 -13.31 -1.89
CA GLY A 49 3.55 -12.81 -3.26
C GLY A 49 3.16 -11.34 -3.41
N ARG A 50 2.14 -10.89 -2.66
CA ARG A 50 1.74 -9.46 -2.64
C ARG A 50 2.80 -8.59 -1.98
N GLU A 51 3.45 -9.09 -0.93
CA GLU A 51 4.54 -8.38 -0.27
C GLU A 51 5.72 -8.20 -1.22
N ILE A 52 6.18 -9.28 -1.86
CA ILE A 52 7.27 -9.23 -2.84
C ILE A 52 6.93 -8.23 -3.95
N LYS A 53 5.75 -8.36 -4.58
CA LYS A 53 5.30 -7.45 -5.64
C LYS A 53 5.28 -5.97 -5.22
N ARG A 54 5.04 -5.65 -3.94
CA ARG A 54 5.05 -4.27 -3.43
C ARG A 54 6.46 -3.76 -3.14
N GLY A 55 7.38 -4.65 -2.76
CA GLY A 55 8.76 -4.31 -2.42
C GLY A 55 9.77 -4.51 -3.57
N THR A 56 9.36 -5.08 -4.70
CA THR A 56 10.19 -5.16 -5.90
C THR A 56 10.35 -3.76 -6.49
N VAL A 57 11.60 -3.32 -6.64
CA VAL A 57 11.96 -2.02 -7.20
C VAL A 57 12.97 -2.20 -8.32
N THR A 58 12.82 -1.42 -9.39
CA THR A 58 13.80 -1.31 -10.48
C THR A 58 14.94 -0.41 -10.06
N GLN A 59 16.15 -0.95 -10.04
CA GLN A 59 17.40 -0.26 -9.67
C GLN A 59 18.33 -0.18 -10.88
N LEU A 60 19.23 0.81 -10.88
CA LEU A 60 20.27 0.98 -11.87
C LEU A 60 21.60 0.43 -11.34
N LYS A 61 22.35 -0.25 -12.21
CA LYS A 61 23.75 -0.64 -11.95
C LYS A 61 24.70 0.44 -12.45
N SER A 62 25.97 0.32 -12.07
CA SER A 62 27.08 1.16 -12.53
C SER A 62 27.17 1.24 -14.07
N ASP A 63 26.84 0.13 -14.74
CA ASP A 63 26.88 0.00 -16.19
C ASP A 63 25.61 0.56 -16.89
N CYS A 64 24.83 1.40 -16.19
CA CYS A 64 23.52 1.91 -16.62
C CYS A 64 22.46 0.84 -16.95
N SER A 65 22.71 -0.43 -16.64
CA SER A 65 21.74 -1.51 -16.81
C SER A 65 20.72 -1.54 -15.65
N THR A 66 19.47 -1.91 -15.95
CA THR A 66 18.41 -2.02 -14.96
C THR A 66 18.30 -3.44 -14.41
N TYR A 67 17.95 -3.57 -13.13
CA TYR A 67 17.60 -4.85 -12.51
C TYR A 67 16.48 -4.69 -11.50
N GLU A 68 15.71 -5.76 -11.30
CA GLU A 68 14.66 -5.81 -10.29
C GLU A 68 15.19 -6.50 -9.04
N ALA A 69 15.05 -5.85 -7.90
CA ALA A 69 15.38 -6.43 -6.61
C ALA A 69 14.29 -6.14 -5.57
N TYR A 70 14.07 -7.12 -4.70
CA TYR A 70 13.12 -7.00 -3.61
C TYR A 70 13.78 -6.33 -2.39
N PHE A 71 13.20 -5.22 -1.94
CA PHE A 71 13.61 -4.52 -0.72
C PHE A 71 12.44 -4.44 0.27
N PRO A 72 12.59 -4.95 1.51
CA PRO A 72 11.51 -4.97 2.49
C PRO A 72 11.09 -3.56 2.93
N GLU A 73 12.03 -2.61 2.97
CA GLU A 73 11.78 -1.21 3.31
C GLU A 73 10.89 -0.50 2.29
N ALA A 74 11.10 -0.77 0.99
CA ALA A 74 10.27 -0.24 -0.07
C ALA A 74 8.80 -0.72 0.09
N GLY A 75 8.62 -2.00 0.41
CA GLY A 75 7.30 -2.57 0.69
C GLY A 75 6.62 -1.93 1.91
N GLN A 76 7.39 -1.55 2.94
CA GLN A 76 6.88 -0.88 4.13
C GLN A 76 6.45 0.56 3.81
N ALA A 77 7.29 1.32 3.10
CA ALA A 77 7.00 2.69 2.69
C ALA A 77 5.73 2.78 1.81
N VAL A 78 5.53 1.84 0.88
CA VAL A 78 4.31 1.76 0.05
C VAL A 78 3.07 1.52 0.92
N TYR A 79 3.18 0.64 1.93
CA TYR A 79 2.07 0.35 2.84
C TYR A 79 1.70 1.57 3.69
N GLU A 80 2.68 2.27 4.25
CA GLU A 80 2.48 3.48 5.05
C GLU A 80 1.88 4.63 4.23
N LYS A 81 2.35 4.84 3.00
CA LYS A 81 1.76 5.83 2.09
C LYS A 81 0.27 5.56 1.86
N ARG A 82 -0.10 4.30 1.59
CA ARG A 82 -1.52 3.92 1.40
C ARG A 82 -2.35 4.13 2.66
N ARG A 83 -1.80 3.80 3.84
CA ARG A 83 -2.47 4.05 5.14
C ARG A 83 -2.72 5.54 5.37
N LYS A 84 -1.74 6.40 5.10
CA LYS A 84 -1.89 7.86 5.23
C LYS A 84 -2.97 8.40 4.29
N ILE A 85 -3.03 7.93 3.04
CA ILE A 85 -4.09 8.32 2.09
C ILE A 85 -5.47 7.94 2.61
N VAL A 86 -5.64 6.74 3.19
CA VAL A 86 -6.93 6.33 3.77
C VAL A 86 -7.33 7.24 4.93
N VAL A 87 -6.41 7.61 5.81
CA VAL A 87 -6.68 8.52 6.93
C VAL A 87 -7.01 9.93 6.44
N LEU A 88 -6.36 10.42 5.38
CA LEU A 88 -6.70 11.71 4.78
C LEU A 88 -8.08 11.66 4.12
N ASN A 89 -8.40 10.58 3.40
CA ASN A 89 -9.67 10.40 2.72
C ASN A 89 -10.86 10.16 3.68
N SER A 90 -10.64 9.55 4.85
CA SER A 90 -11.68 9.40 5.89
C SER A 90 -12.02 10.71 6.59
N ASN A 91 -11.17 11.73 6.47
CA ASN A 91 -11.36 13.06 7.05
C ASN A 91 -11.93 14.09 6.06
N TYR A 92 -12.26 13.70 4.83
CA TYR A 92 -13.04 14.54 3.92
C TYR A 92 -14.51 14.15 4.00
N PRO A 93 -15.38 14.96 4.64
CA PRO A 93 -16.82 14.74 4.56
C PRO A 93 -17.23 14.83 3.09
N LEU A 94 -18.14 13.94 2.69
CA LEU A 94 -18.71 13.81 1.36
C LEU A 94 -18.96 15.19 0.73
N ARG A 95 -18.47 15.39 -0.50
CA ARG A 95 -18.76 16.54 -1.37
C ARG A 95 -20.29 16.72 -1.47
N THR A 96 -20.85 17.59 -0.64
CA THR A 96 -22.19 18.14 -0.83
C THR A 96 -22.07 19.41 -1.68
N SER A 97 -23.12 19.68 -2.45
CA SER A 97 -23.23 20.72 -3.50
C SER A 97 -22.97 22.17 -3.06
N LEU A 98 -22.70 22.43 -1.78
CA LEU A 98 -22.54 23.77 -1.20
C LEU A 98 -21.13 24.37 -1.37
N ASP A 99 -20.11 23.57 -1.68
CA ASP A 99 -18.71 24.04 -1.69
C ASP A 99 -18.28 24.78 -2.97
N LEU A 100 -19.12 24.82 -3.99
CA LEU A 100 -18.88 25.63 -5.21
C LEU A 100 -19.15 27.13 -4.98
N ARG A 101 -19.82 27.52 -3.89
CA ARG A 101 -20.20 28.92 -3.62
C ARG A 101 -19.09 29.74 -2.94
N ARG A 102 -18.20 29.10 -2.17
CA ARG A 102 -17.08 29.80 -1.50
C ARG A 102 -15.89 30.13 -2.41
N LYS A 103 -15.65 29.36 -3.48
CA LYS A 103 -14.59 29.65 -4.47
C LYS A 103 -14.93 30.75 -5.48
N ARG A 104 -16.17 31.26 -5.48
CA ARG A 104 -16.56 32.45 -6.28
C ARG A 104 -16.31 33.75 -5.50
N CYS A 105 -16.59 33.77 -4.21
CA CYS A 105 -16.53 34.99 -3.37
C CYS A 105 -15.09 35.50 -3.11
N LEU A 106 -14.08 34.62 -3.06
CA LEU A 106 -12.68 35.04 -2.85
C LEU A 106 -11.96 35.55 -4.12
N ARG A 107 -12.61 35.51 -5.30
CA ARG A 107 -12.04 36.06 -6.54
C ARG A 107 -12.45 37.51 -6.81
N GLU A 108 -13.45 38.02 -6.09
CA GLU A 108 -14.04 39.34 -6.33
C GLU A 108 -13.41 40.44 -5.45
N ASN A 109 -12.59 40.09 -4.44
CA ASN A 109 -12.02 41.06 -3.48
C ASN A 109 -10.58 41.54 -3.80
N HIS A 110 -10.00 41.15 -4.94
CA HIS A 110 -8.66 41.59 -5.36
C HIS A 110 -8.66 42.56 -6.55
N GLY A 111 -9.81 43.20 -6.85
CA GLY A 111 -10.00 44.04 -8.04
C GLY A 111 -10.33 45.52 -7.78
N LEU A 112 -10.18 46.05 -6.57
CA LEU A 112 -10.44 47.47 -6.29
C LEU A 112 -9.24 48.14 -5.59
N GLN A 113 -8.16 48.32 -6.33
CA GLN A 113 -7.12 49.31 -6.08
C GLN A 113 -6.42 49.60 -7.42
N THR A 114 -6.19 50.89 -7.73
CA THR A 114 -5.85 51.53 -9.01
C THR A 114 -7.11 51.90 -9.83
N VAL A 115 -7.45 53.17 -10.07
CA VAL A 115 -6.73 54.45 -10.10
C VAL A 115 -7.58 55.53 -9.42
#